data_AF-F8DZV0-F1
#
_entry.id   AF-F8DZV0-F1
#
_cell.length_a   1.000
_cell.length_b   1.000
_cell.length_c   1.000
_cell.angle_alpha   90.00
_cell.angle_beta   90.00
_cell.angle_gamma   90.00
#
_symmetry.space_group_name_H-M   'P 1'
#
loop_
_entity.id
_entity.type
_entity.pdbx_description
1 polymer ?
#
loop_
_entity_poly.entity_id
_entity_poly.type
_entity_poly.pdbx_seq_one_letter_code
_entity_poly.pdbx_strand_id
1 'polypeptide(L)'
;MGRTFPDVLRQRLMSENGGQIDDADEGYWFLYPVYDDSDRRRIGRSANHVVKETERWRSWADGFPQDAIVVAEDQEGNAIVLLSGDDNFYIWDHELRETEPIELLFDE
;
A
#
# COMPACT_ATOMS: atom_id res chain seq x y z
N MET A 1 12.02 6.22 5.76
CA MET A 1 10.71 6.89 5.71
C MET A 1 10.35 7.30 7.12
N GLY A 2 10.04 8.57 7.37
CA GLY A 2 9.85 9.15 8.72
C GLY A 2 8.41 9.53 9.03
N ARG A 3 7.44 8.84 8.42
CA ARG A 3 6.01 9.13 8.54
C ARG A 3 5.27 7.95 9.17
N THR A 4 4.29 8.25 10.00
CA THR A 4 3.33 7.30 10.55
C THR A 4 2.20 7.06 9.55
N PHE A 5 1.83 5.79 9.31
CA PHE A 5 0.68 5.45 8.48
C PHE A 5 -0.64 5.90 9.13
N PRO A 6 -1.71 6.11 8.33
CA PRO A 6 -3.04 6.37 8.86
C PRO A 6 -3.44 5.30 9.87
N ASP A 7 -4.16 5.70 10.93
CA ASP A 7 -4.50 4.78 12.03
C ASP A 7 -5.28 3.56 11.55
N VAL A 8 -6.17 3.73 10.56
CA VAL A 8 -6.92 2.63 9.95
C VAL A 8 -5.99 1.59 9.29
N LEU A 9 -4.99 2.04 8.52
CA LEU A 9 -4.00 1.15 7.90
C LEU A 9 -3.15 0.44 8.97
N ARG A 10 -2.80 1.16 10.04
CA ARG A 10 -2.02 0.58 11.14
C ARG A 10 -2.82 -0.50 11.87
N GLN A 11 -4.09 -0.25 12.15
CA GLN A 11 -4.98 -1.23 12.77
C GLN A 11 -5.13 -2.47 11.89
N ARG A 12 -5.34 -2.29 10.58
CA ARG A 12 -5.36 -3.40 9.62
C ARG A 12 -4.06 -4.20 9.66
N LEU A 13 -2.90 -3.56 9.52
CA LEU A 13 -1.59 -4.22 9.53
C LEU A 13 -1.25 -4.89 10.87
N MET A 14 -1.79 -4.38 11.98
CA MET A 14 -1.65 -5.00 13.30
C MET A 14 -2.54 -6.24 13.46
N SER A 15 -3.73 -6.24 12.85
CA SER A 15 -4.64 -7.39 12.83
C SER A 15 -4.16 -8.47 11.85
N GLU A 16 -3.85 -8.06 10.61
CA GLU A 16 -3.31 -8.89 9.54
C GLU A 16 -2.25 -8.10 8.74
N ASN A 17 -1.00 -8.51 8.90
CA ASN A 17 0.12 -7.83 8.28
C ASN A 17 0.24 -8.20 6.78
N GLY A 18 -0.46 -7.42 5.94
CA GLY A 18 -0.61 -7.65 4.50
C GLY A 18 -1.86 -8.49 4.21
N GLY A 19 -1.94 -9.06 3.01
CA GLY A 19 -3.07 -9.91 2.62
C GLY A 19 -4.01 -9.22 1.66
N GLN A 20 -5.22 -9.76 1.51
CA GLN A 20 -6.20 -9.23 0.57
C GLN A 20 -7.03 -8.13 1.25
N ILE A 21 -7.39 -7.10 0.49
CA ILE A 21 -8.43 -6.14 0.81
C ILE A 21 -9.52 -6.41 -0.21
N ASP A 22 -10.64 -6.92 0.27
CA ASP A 22 -11.84 -7.15 -0.52
C ASP A 22 -12.72 -5.92 -0.33
N ASP A 23 -12.53 -4.89 -1.16
CA ASP A 23 -13.47 -3.78 -1.19
C ASP A 23 -14.52 -4.05 -2.27
N ALA A 24 -15.79 -4.10 -1.86
CA ALA A 24 -16.88 -4.48 -2.76
C ALA A 24 -17.11 -3.48 -3.90
N ASP A 25 -16.70 -2.21 -3.72
CA ASP A 25 -16.86 -1.14 -4.70
C ASP A 25 -15.54 -0.86 -5.47
N GLU A 26 -14.38 -1.01 -4.82
CA GLU A 26 -13.07 -0.61 -5.36
C GLU A 26 -12.19 -1.78 -5.84
N GLY A 27 -12.63 -3.03 -5.68
CA GLY A 27 -12.00 -4.21 -6.28
C GLY A 27 -11.10 -5.01 -5.34
N TYR A 28 -10.30 -5.92 -5.92
CA TYR A 28 -9.45 -6.85 -5.19
C TYR A 28 -8.02 -6.31 -5.08
N TRP A 29 -7.61 -5.90 -3.88
CA TRP A 29 -6.28 -5.35 -3.65
C TRP A 29 -5.43 -6.26 -2.77
N PHE A 30 -4.12 -6.25 -2.98
CA PHE A 30 -3.14 -6.99 -2.21
C PHE A 30 -2.29 -6.03 -1.39
N LEU A 31 -2.56 -5.96 -0.10
CA LEU A 31 -1.85 -5.13 0.86
C LEU A 31 -0.43 -5.66 1.08
N TYR A 32 0.54 -4.77 0.93
CA TYR A 32 1.93 -5.09 1.20
C TYR A 32 2.19 -5.20 2.71
N PRO A 33 2.85 -6.27 3.18
CA PRO A 33 3.22 -6.40 4.58
C PRO A 33 4.30 -5.37 4.96
N VAL A 34 4.25 -4.94 6.22
CA VAL A 34 5.27 -4.09 6.85
C VAL A 34 6.21 -4.93 7.70
N TYR A 35 7.37 -4.35 8.02
CA TYR A 35 8.25 -4.96 9.01
C TYR A 35 7.52 -5.02 10.36
N ASP A 36 7.31 -6.24 10.86
CA ASP A 36 6.85 -6.49 12.22
C ASP A 36 7.86 -7.44 12.89
N ASP A 37 8.46 -6.98 13.99
CA ASP A 37 9.44 -7.73 14.78
C ASP A 37 8.78 -8.65 15.81
N SER A 38 7.46 -8.54 16.00
CA SER A 38 6.67 -9.37 16.92
C SER A 38 6.50 -10.79 16.38
N ASP A 39 6.50 -11.00 15.06
CA ASP A 39 6.39 -12.33 14.44
C ASP A 39 7.72 -12.93 13.96
N ARG A 40 8.51 -13.40 14.93
CA ARG A 40 9.85 -13.99 14.71
C ARG A 40 9.86 -15.26 13.84
N ARG A 41 8.70 -15.82 13.45
CA ARG A 41 8.59 -17.04 12.63
C ARG A 41 8.59 -16.80 11.12
N ARG A 42 8.43 -15.55 10.65
CA ARG A 42 8.46 -15.17 9.21
C ARG A 42 9.62 -14.25 8.82
N ILE A 43 10.73 -14.28 9.56
CA ILE A 43 11.94 -13.44 9.33
C ILE A 43 12.62 -13.67 7.95
N GLY A 44 12.26 -14.71 7.21
CA GLY A 44 12.91 -15.04 5.94
C GLY A 44 12.14 -14.61 4.69
N ARG A 45 12.18 -13.32 4.32
CA ARG A 45 12.16 -12.73 2.94
C ARG A 45 11.24 -11.51 2.72
N SER A 46 10.20 -11.27 3.52
CA SER A 46 9.16 -10.26 3.21
C SER A 46 9.15 -8.97 4.04
N ALA A 47 10.10 -8.79 4.95
CA ALA A 47 9.98 -7.78 6.01
C ALA A 47 10.33 -6.33 5.63
N ASN A 48 10.42 -5.97 4.35
CA ASN A 48 10.59 -4.57 3.89
C ASN A 48 9.75 -4.31 2.62
N HIS A 49 8.60 -4.98 2.48
CA HIS A 49 7.85 -4.96 1.22
C HIS A 49 7.37 -3.55 0.86
N VAL A 50 6.67 -2.83 1.73
CA VAL A 50 6.20 -1.47 1.40
C VAL A 50 7.33 -0.56 0.91
N VAL A 51 8.49 -0.56 1.57
CA VAL A 51 9.63 0.28 1.16
C VAL A 51 10.21 -0.18 -0.18
N LYS A 52 10.47 -1.48 -0.34
CA LYS A 52 11.06 -2.04 -1.57
C LYS A 52 10.12 -1.91 -2.77
N GLU A 53 8.84 -2.20 -2.56
CA GLU A 53 7.83 -2.04 -3.60
C GLU A 53 7.68 -0.56 -3.93
N THR A 54 7.67 0.36 -2.95
CA THR A 54 7.67 1.80 -3.26
C THR A 54 8.86 2.20 -4.15
N GLU A 55 10.07 1.73 -3.84
CA GLU A 55 11.26 1.97 -4.68
C GLU A 55 11.12 1.36 -6.08
N ARG A 56 10.54 0.16 -6.17
CA ARG A 56 10.26 -0.53 -7.44
C ARG A 56 9.26 0.25 -8.30
N TRP A 57 8.13 0.67 -7.72
CA TRP A 57 7.11 1.48 -8.38
C TRP A 57 7.71 2.78 -8.91
N ARG A 58 8.47 3.50 -8.08
CA ARG A 58 9.17 4.72 -8.50
C ARG A 58 10.16 4.53 -9.64
N SER A 59 10.75 3.33 -9.76
CA SER A 59 11.75 3.02 -10.79
C SER A 59 11.14 2.45 -12.08
N TRP A 60 10.05 1.70 -11.98
CA TRP A 60 9.50 0.92 -13.11
C TRP A 60 8.24 1.56 -13.71
N ALA A 61 7.38 2.15 -12.88
CA ALA A 61 6.12 2.70 -13.32
C ALA A 61 6.30 4.16 -13.80
N ASP A 62 6.14 4.35 -15.11
CA ASP A 62 6.25 5.67 -15.75
C ASP A 62 5.13 6.60 -15.26
N GLY A 63 5.48 7.77 -14.74
CA GLY A 63 4.52 8.72 -14.15
C GLY A 63 4.12 8.42 -12.71
N PHE A 64 4.71 7.42 -12.04
CA PHE A 64 4.43 7.18 -10.63
C PHE A 64 4.93 8.33 -9.73
N PRO A 65 4.12 8.81 -8.76
CA PRO A 65 4.51 9.94 -7.92
C PRO A 65 5.71 9.60 -7.02
N GLN A 66 6.78 10.40 -7.12
CA GLN A 66 8.06 10.11 -6.45
C GLN A 66 8.03 10.33 -4.93
N ASP A 67 7.01 11.04 -4.45
CA ASP A 67 6.77 11.31 -3.04
C ASP A 67 5.69 10.39 -2.44
N ALA A 68 5.01 9.58 -3.25
CA ALA A 68 4.02 8.61 -2.80
C ALA A 68 4.65 7.37 -2.17
N ILE A 69 3.92 6.75 -1.25
CA ILE A 69 4.22 5.45 -0.67
C ILE A 69 3.16 4.47 -1.17
N VAL A 70 3.59 3.38 -1.79
CA VAL A 70 2.65 2.32 -2.20
C VAL A 70 2.29 1.44 -1.02
N VAL A 71 1.01 1.12 -0.88
CA VAL A 71 0.51 0.26 0.21
C VAL A 71 -0.15 -1.01 -0.30
N ALA A 72 -0.74 -1.01 -1.49
CA ALA A 72 -1.33 -2.20 -2.11
C ALA A 72 -1.26 -2.15 -3.65
N GLU A 73 -1.47 -3.29 -4.30
CA GLU A 73 -1.58 -3.44 -5.76
C GLU A 73 -2.77 -4.33 -6.14
N ASP A 74 -3.33 -4.15 -7.34
CA ASP A 74 -4.42 -4.99 -7.88
C ASP A 74 -3.92 -6.17 -8.73
N GLN A 75 -2.60 -6.30 -8.92
CA GLN A 75 -1.92 -7.21 -9.87
C GLN A 75 -2.21 -6.94 -11.37
N GLU A 76 -2.97 -5.91 -11.71
CA GLU A 76 -3.25 -5.47 -13.07
C GLU A 76 -2.43 -4.24 -13.46
N GLY A 77 -1.75 -3.61 -12.49
CA GLY A 77 -0.82 -2.52 -12.71
C GLY A 77 -1.20 -1.26 -11.97
N ASN A 78 -2.33 -1.23 -11.27
CA ASN A 78 -2.73 -0.11 -10.45
C ASN A 78 -2.27 -0.31 -9.00
N ALA A 79 -2.20 0.78 -8.26
CA ALA A 79 -1.66 0.77 -6.92
C ALA A 79 -2.44 1.69 -5.99
N ILE A 80 -2.67 1.24 -4.76
CA ILE A 80 -3.12 2.15 -3.70
C ILE A 80 -1.89 2.82 -3.11
N VAL A 81 -1.94 4.14 -3.02
CA VAL A 81 -0.84 4.97 -2.55
C VAL A 81 -1.29 5.96 -1.47
N LEU A 82 -0.31 6.37 -0.65
CA LEU A 82 -0.41 7.50 0.26
C LEU A 82 0.48 8.63 -0.28
N LEU A 83 -0.10 9.79 -0.57
CA LEU A 83 0.64 10.97 -1.01
C LEU A 83 1.35 11.66 0.15
N SER A 84 2.44 12.39 -0.14
CA SER A 84 3.21 13.06 0.91
C SER A 84 2.39 14.14 1.61
N GLY A 85 2.18 13.97 2.92
CA GLY A 85 1.46 14.93 3.75
C GLY A 85 -0.06 14.75 3.78
N ASP A 86 -0.59 13.70 3.15
CA ASP A 86 -2.02 13.36 3.23
C ASP A 86 -2.22 11.91 3.70
N ASP A 87 -3.09 11.71 4.70
CA ASP A 87 -3.46 10.41 5.27
C ASP A 87 -4.59 9.72 4.48
N ASN A 88 -5.13 10.37 3.45
CA ASN A 88 -6.08 9.78 2.52
C ASN A 88 -5.39 8.76 1.59
N PHE A 89 -6.18 7.78 1.16
CA PHE A 89 -5.76 6.83 0.16
C PHE A 89 -6.11 7.31 -1.25
N TYR A 90 -5.27 6.90 -2.20
CA TYR A 90 -5.47 7.20 -3.61
C TYR A 90 -5.22 5.94 -4.44
N ILE A 91 -6.01 5.74 -5.49
CA ILE A 91 -5.64 4.82 -6.57
C ILE A 91 -4.73 5.59 -7.51
N TRP A 92 -3.55 5.05 -7.77
CA TRP A 92 -2.74 5.40 -8.91
C TRP A 92 -3.10 4.48 -10.08
N ASP A 93 -3.64 5.08 -11.15
CA ASP A 93 -3.98 4.39 -12.39
C ASP A 93 -2.77 4.40 -13.34
N HIS A 94 -2.35 3.24 -13.82
CA HIS A 94 -1.13 3.13 -14.64
C HIS A 94 -1.32 3.55 -16.09
N GLU A 95 -2.56 3.52 -16.59
CA GLU A 95 -2.88 3.91 -17.96
C GLU A 95 -2.95 5.43 -18.06
N LEU A 96 -3.60 6.07 -17.09
CA LEU A 96 -3.79 7.52 -17.01
C LEU A 96 -2.62 8.24 -16.34
N ARG A 97 -1.88 7.55 -15.46
CA ARG A 97 -0.78 8.08 -14.64
C ARG A 97 -1.25 9.17 -13.68
N GLU A 98 -2.49 9.05 -13.24
CA GLU A 98 -3.16 9.98 -12.35
C GLU A 98 -3.49 9.30 -11.02
N THR A 99 -3.71 10.11 -9.99
CA THR A 99 -4.13 9.63 -8.68
C THR A 99 -5.53 10.13 -8.35
N GLU A 100 -6.44 9.22 -8.05
CA GLU A 100 -7.81 9.55 -7.61
C GLU A 100 -8.03 9.16 -6.15
N PRO A 101 -8.64 10.03 -5.33
CA PRO A 101 -8.90 9.72 -3.93
C PRO A 101 -9.92 8.59 -3.81
N ILE A 102 -9.70 7.71 -2.84
CA ILE A 102 -10.58 6.58 -2.54
C ILE A 102 -10.88 6.47 -1.05
N GLU A 103 -12.00 5.84 -0.72
CA GLU A 103 -12.40 5.57 0.66
C GLU A 103 -12.23 4.09 0.97
N LEU A 104 -11.03 3.72 1.42
CA LEU A 104 -10.75 2.34 1.83
C LEU A 104 -11.36 2.03 3.19
N LEU A 105 -12.27 1.07 3.17
CA LEU A 105 -12.79 0.43 4.37
C LEU A 105 -12.06 -0.91 4.55
N PHE A 106 -11.53 -1.12 5.75
CA PHE A 106 -10.99 -2.40 6.14
C PHE A 106 -12.03 -3.06 7.05
N ASP A 107 -12.54 -4.23 6.66
CA ASP A 107 -13.42 -5.01 7.53
C ASP A 107 -12.74 -5.31 8.89
N GLU A 108 -13.51 -5.18 9.97
CA GLU A 108 -13.10 -5.45 11.37
C GLU A 108 -12.91 -6.95 11.67
#